data_AF-F3GIR5-F1
#
_entry.id   AF-F3GIR5-F1
#
_cell.length_a   1.000
_cell.length_b   1.000
_cell.length_c   1.000
_cell.angle_alpha   90.00
_cell.angle_beta   90.00
_cell.angle_gamma   90.00
#
_symmetry.space_group_name_H-M   'P 1'
#
loop_
_entity.id
_entity.type
_entity.pdbx_description
1 polymer ?
#
loop_
_entity_poly.entity_id
_entity_poly.type
_entity_poly.pdbx_seq_one_letter_code
_entity_poly.pdbx_strand_id
1 'polypeptide(L)'
;GDLARQLRTSFAPPVPEPEPLPEPEYEGEEDDSEDPYLEPEEKPAPKVSARSSEAKPRLPAPPVQRRIVAEEDEDDDDEDPFADLRDQSDNSPAVRPVAASAAPVEPHNSAVLAVQLGAQDQFRRLPRARLTELLQRYRDCLDQAASLYESELHTLNDGSTLMLFHSHESGDDYLTNAICCGELLRALSHALQIEVADSGITLQLQLGLTLGEGLSGLSQIDLLLTETAQDALALSQHSRNLLLVERRINDDPLIRQRARIRPIASPEGACCVERLMEPYPSMLERQLARMHESNKA
;
A
#
# COMPACT_ATOMS: atom_id res chain seq x y z
N GLY A 1 -25.65 57.13 1.39
CA GLY A 1 -26.22 57.62 2.66
C GLY A 1 -26.81 56.47 3.45
N ASP A 2 -27.91 55.87 2.99
CA ASP A 2 -28.62 54.85 3.78
C ASP A 2 -28.45 53.40 3.29
N LEU A 3 -28.20 53.19 1.99
CA LEU A 3 -28.08 51.83 1.43
C LEU A 3 -26.87 51.05 1.99
N ALA A 4 -25.74 51.74 2.23
CA ALA A 4 -24.54 51.14 2.82
C ALA A 4 -24.71 50.80 4.32
N ARG A 5 -25.64 51.46 5.02
CA ARG A 5 -25.96 51.14 6.42
C ARG A 5 -26.89 49.93 6.52
N GLN A 6 -27.84 49.80 5.59
CA GLN A 6 -28.73 48.62 5.55
C GLN A 6 -27.96 47.33 5.26
N LEU A 7 -27.02 47.34 4.30
CA LEU A 7 -26.21 46.16 3.97
C LEU A 7 -25.28 45.71 5.10
N ARG A 8 -24.75 46.65 5.90
CA ARG A 8 -23.94 46.32 7.09
C ARG A 8 -24.75 45.69 8.22
N THR A 9 -26.06 45.93 8.26
CA THR A 9 -26.94 45.40 9.31
C THR A 9 -27.47 44.01 8.95
N SER A 10 -27.67 43.72 7.66
CA SER A 10 -28.16 42.42 7.20
C SER A 10 -27.07 41.33 7.10
N PHE A 11 -25.80 41.72 6.98
CA PHE A 11 -24.66 40.79 6.80
C PHE A 11 -23.65 40.83 7.96
N ALA A 12 -24.07 41.30 9.13
CA ALA A 12 -23.23 41.20 10.33
C ALA A 12 -23.11 39.72 10.73
N PRO A 13 -21.89 39.19 10.99
CA PRO A 13 -21.73 37.84 11.51
C PRO A 13 -22.43 37.71 12.87
N PRO A 14 -23.01 36.53 13.18
CA PRO A 14 -23.67 36.32 14.46
C PRO A 14 -22.68 36.57 15.60
N VAL A 15 -23.16 37.22 16.65
CA VAL A 15 -22.39 37.45 17.87
C VAL A 15 -22.02 36.07 18.43
N PRO A 16 -20.74 35.79 18.72
CA PRO A 16 -20.34 34.50 19.27
C PRO A 16 -21.09 34.23 20.57
N GLU A 17 -21.63 33.01 20.70
CA GLU A 17 -22.27 32.58 21.93
C GLU A 17 -21.26 32.69 23.09
N PRO A 18 -21.69 33.19 24.27
CA PRO A 18 -20.81 33.29 25.41
C PRO A 18 -20.30 31.90 25.80
N GLU A 19 -19.01 31.78 26.06
CA GLU A 19 -18.40 30.53 26.52
C GLU A 19 -19.17 30.00 27.74
N PRO A 20 -19.47 28.69 27.78
CA PRO A 20 -20.15 28.09 28.92
C PRO A 20 -19.31 28.31 30.17
N LEU A 21 -19.96 28.79 31.24
CA LEU A 21 -19.33 28.94 32.55
C LEU A 21 -18.73 27.58 32.97
N PRO A 22 -17.52 27.57 33.56
CA PRO A 22 -16.93 26.33 34.07
C PRO A 22 -17.90 25.70 35.07
N GLU A 23 -18.11 24.39 34.92
CA GLU A 23 -18.88 23.59 35.87
C GLU A 23 -18.27 23.76 37.27
N PRO A 24 -19.10 23.88 38.33
CA PRO A 24 -18.58 23.95 39.68
C PRO A 24 -17.75 22.69 39.96
N GLU A 25 -16.51 22.89 40.41
CA GLU A 25 -15.70 21.81 40.98
C GLU A 25 -16.52 21.19 42.12
N TYR A 26 -16.90 19.93 41.95
CA TYR A 26 -17.42 19.12 43.04
C TYR A 26 -16.30 19.02 44.08
N GLU A 27 -16.40 19.82 45.14
CA GLU A 27 -15.69 19.57 46.39
C GLU A 27 -16.08 18.16 46.82
N GLY A 28 -15.11 17.24 46.80
CA GLY A 28 -15.31 15.86 47.18
C GLY A 28 -15.83 15.77 48.60
N GLU A 29 -17.12 15.51 48.74
CA GLU A 29 -17.66 14.96 49.97
C GLU A 29 -17.05 13.55 50.13
N GLU A 30 -16.23 13.41 51.17
CA GLU A 30 -15.75 12.13 51.68
C GLU A 30 -16.96 11.27 52.05
N ASP A 31 -17.45 10.48 51.10
CA ASP A 31 -18.43 9.44 51.35
C ASP A 31 -17.68 8.13 51.61
N ASP A 32 -17.66 7.74 52.89
CA ASP A 32 -17.36 6.40 53.38
C ASP A 32 -18.38 5.41 52.78
N SER A 33 -18.18 5.04 51.52
CA SER A 33 -18.93 3.97 50.87
C SER A 33 -18.10 2.68 50.94
N GLU A 34 -18.40 1.85 51.95
CA GLU A 34 -18.02 0.44 52.03
C GLU A 34 -18.52 -0.28 50.75
N ASP A 35 -17.60 -0.67 49.87
CA ASP A 35 -17.88 -1.51 48.69
C ASP A 35 -18.06 -2.98 49.13
N PRO A 36 -19.26 -3.58 49.02
CA PRO A 36 -19.52 -4.95 49.48
C PRO A 36 -19.08 -6.05 48.49
N TYR A 37 -18.40 -5.72 47.39
CA TYR A 37 -18.09 -6.68 46.32
C TYR A 37 -16.60 -6.92 46.04
N LEU A 38 -15.72 -6.58 46.99
CA LEU A 38 -14.34 -7.06 46.96
C LEU A 38 -14.25 -8.52 47.43
N GLU A 39 -14.09 -9.44 46.47
CA GLU A 39 -13.75 -10.84 46.72
C GLU A 39 -12.42 -10.96 47.48
N PRO A 40 -12.30 -11.82 48.52
CA PRO A 40 -11.11 -11.87 49.35
C PRO A 40 -9.96 -12.60 48.66
N GLU A 41 -8.78 -11.96 48.64
CA GLU A 41 -7.51 -12.58 48.26
C GLU A 41 -7.17 -13.78 49.17
N GLU A 42 -7.00 -14.96 48.57
CA GLU A 42 -6.49 -16.15 49.24
C GLU A 42 -4.98 -16.03 49.52
N LYS A 43 -4.63 -16.06 50.82
CA LYS A 43 -3.24 -16.21 51.28
C LYS A 43 -2.74 -17.65 51.12
N PRO A 44 -1.44 -17.85 50.85
CA PRO A 44 -0.86 -19.17 50.57
C PRO A 44 -0.48 -19.95 51.84
N ALA A 45 -0.47 -21.28 51.76
CA ALA A 45 0.07 -22.18 52.79
C ALA A 45 0.96 -23.29 52.18
N PRO A 46 1.87 -23.91 52.97
CA PRO A 46 3.19 -24.34 52.48
C PRO A 46 3.37 -25.87 52.23
N LYS A 47 4.60 -26.16 51.77
CA LYS A 47 5.17 -27.39 51.18
C LYS A 47 5.16 -28.67 52.04
N VAL A 48 5.05 -29.83 51.38
CA VAL A 48 5.65 -31.10 51.82
C VAL A 48 6.26 -31.86 50.64
N SER A 49 7.28 -32.66 50.94
CA SER A 49 8.41 -33.02 50.08
C SER A 49 8.40 -34.48 49.57
N ALA A 50 9.09 -34.69 48.44
CA ALA A 50 9.89 -35.84 48.01
C ALA A 50 9.25 -37.15 47.49
N ARG A 51 9.52 -37.44 46.20
CA ARG A 51 10.24 -38.63 45.65
C ARG A 51 10.37 -38.47 44.11
N SER A 52 11.57 -38.34 43.54
CA SER A 52 12.36 -39.36 42.79
C SER A 52 11.57 -40.01 41.63
N SER A 53 11.99 -40.18 40.37
CA SER A 53 13.21 -39.98 39.57
C SER A 53 12.91 -40.50 38.14
N GLU A 54 13.65 -40.03 37.11
CA GLU A 54 13.77 -40.60 35.72
C GLU A 54 12.57 -40.40 34.75
N ALA A 55 12.66 -40.17 33.43
CA ALA A 55 13.74 -40.20 32.44
C ALA A 55 13.41 -39.24 31.26
N LYS A 56 14.45 -38.76 30.54
CA LYS A 56 14.35 -38.00 29.27
C LYS A 56 14.18 -38.93 28.06
N PRO A 57 13.34 -38.60 27.06
CA PRO A 57 13.52 -39.10 25.69
C PRO A 57 14.13 -38.04 24.77
N ARG A 58 15.08 -38.49 23.95
CA ARG A 58 15.95 -37.74 23.02
C ARG A 58 15.21 -37.38 21.73
N LEU A 59 15.56 -36.22 21.17
CA LEU A 59 15.23 -35.76 19.81
C LEU A 59 15.93 -36.64 18.75
N PRO A 60 15.28 -36.98 17.62
CA PRO A 60 15.96 -37.55 16.46
C PRO A 60 16.53 -36.47 15.53
N ALA A 61 17.73 -36.75 15.00
CA ALA A 61 18.51 -35.91 14.07
C ALA A 61 18.03 -36.02 12.60
N PRO A 62 18.38 -35.06 11.71
CA PRO A 62 17.96 -35.07 10.31
C PRO A 62 18.81 -36.02 9.43
N PRO A 63 18.25 -36.61 8.35
CA PRO A 63 18.99 -37.47 7.44
C PRO A 63 19.79 -36.69 6.37
N VAL A 64 20.96 -37.23 6.06
CA VAL A 64 22.00 -36.72 5.16
C VAL A 64 21.69 -37.04 3.69
N GLN A 65 22.07 -36.11 2.81
CA GLN A 65 21.96 -36.11 1.36
C GLN A 65 22.63 -37.34 0.71
N ARG A 66 21.93 -38.00 -0.23
CA ARG A 66 22.53 -38.99 -1.15
C ARG A 66 22.70 -38.36 -2.54
N ARG A 67 23.96 -38.19 -2.92
CA ARG A 67 24.43 -37.81 -4.26
C ARG A 67 24.33 -39.06 -5.14
N ILE A 68 23.54 -38.99 -6.21
CA ILE A 68 23.43 -40.06 -7.21
C ILE A 68 24.34 -39.67 -8.38
N VAL A 69 25.36 -40.50 -8.60
CA VAL A 69 26.20 -40.54 -9.80
C VAL A 69 25.69 -41.74 -10.59
N ALA A 70 25.29 -41.55 -11.84
CA ALA A 70 24.98 -42.65 -12.75
C ALA A 70 26.12 -42.75 -13.75
N GLU A 71 26.80 -43.90 -13.70
CA GLU A 71 27.86 -44.33 -14.61
C GLU A 71 27.25 -44.78 -15.93
N GLU A 72 27.99 -44.53 -17.01
CA GLU A 72 27.74 -45.02 -18.37
C GLU A 72 28.19 -46.48 -18.45
N ASP A 73 27.32 -47.37 -18.91
CA ASP A 73 27.69 -48.71 -19.39
C ASP A 73 27.09 -48.87 -20.79
N GLU A 74 27.99 -48.99 -21.76
CA GLU A 74 27.77 -49.41 -23.14
C GLU A 74 27.67 -50.95 -23.17
N ASP A 75 26.69 -51.52 -23.89
CA ASP A 75 26.93 -52.46 -25.00
C ASP A 75 25.63 -53.20 -25.44
N ASP A 76 25.56 -53.33 -26.78
CA ASP A 76 24.85 -54.29 -27.63
C ASP A 76 23.35 -54.12 -27.99
N ASP A 77 23.18 -53.45 -29.14
CA ASP A 77 22.48 -53.90 -30.36
C ASP A 77 21.11 -54.59 -30.22
N ASP A 78 20.04 -53.80 -30.44
CA ASP A 78 18.92 -54.17 -31.31
C ASP A 78 18.37 -52.87 -31.95
N GLU A 79 18.18 -52.91 -33.27
CA GLU A 79 17.85 -51.80 -34.18
C GLU A 79 16.77 -50.81 -33.66
N ASP A 80 17.16 -49.54 -33.44
CA ASP A 80 16.23 -48.45 -33.11
C ASP A 80 15.30 -48.16 -34.31
N PRO A 81 13.98 -48.44 -34.21
CA PRO A 81 13.02 -48.28 -35.31
C PRO A 81 12.78 -46.81 -35.73
N PHE A 82 13.42 -45.86 -35.05
CA PHE A 82 13.30 -44.42 -35.29
C PHE A 82 14.56 -43.79 -35.93
N ALA A 83 15.53 -44.59 -36.37
CA ALA A 83 16.75 -44.09 -37.03
C ALA A 83 16.45 -43.21 -38.26
N ASP A 84 15.44 -43.58 -39.07
CA ASP A 84 15.07 -42.86 -40.30
C ASP A 84 14.50 -41.44 -40.07
N LEU A 85 14.13 -41.09 -38.84
CA LEU A 85 13.64 -39.76 -38.48
C LEU A 85 14.75 -38.79 -38.05
N ARG A 86 15.96 -39.30 -37.77
CA ARG A 86 17.09 -38.49 -37.30
C ARG A 86 17.99 -38.00 -38.44
N ASP A 87 17.88 -38.59 -39.62
CA ASP A 87 18.73 -38.30 -40.79
C ASP A 87 18.15 -37.21 -41.73
N GLN A 88 17.03 -36.56 -41.36
CA GLN A 88 16.47 -35.42 -42.11
C GLN A 88 16.76 -34.05 -41.48
N SER A 89 17.73 -33.93 -40.59
CA SER A 89 18.20 -32.62 -40.10
C SER A 89 19.60 -32.32 -40.58
N ASP A 90 19.78 -32.26 -41.90
CA ASP A 90 20.94 -31.61 -42.49
C ASP A 90 20.72 -30.09 -42.56
N ASN A 91 21.51 -29.40 -41.75
CA ASN A 91 22.15 -28.13 -42.08
C ASN A 91 21.28 -26.87 -42.30
N SER A 92 21.02 -26.17 -41.20
CA SER A 92 21.11 -24.70 -41.20
C SER A 92 21.67 -24.24 -39.84
N PRO A 93 22.62 -23.29 -39.79
CA PRO A 93 23.08 -22.75 -38.52
C PRO A 93 21.96 -21.89 -37.96
N ALA A 94 21.10 -22.50 -37.16
CA ALA A 94 20.18 -21.76 -36.32
C ALA A 94 21.02 -20.99 -35.31
N VAL A 95 21.22 -19.70 -35.59
CA VAL A 95 21.69 -18.72 -34.63
C VAL A 95 20.78 -18.84 -33.41
N ARG A 96 21.25 -19.57 -32.39
CA ARG A 96 20.66 -19.46 -31.05
C ARG A 96 20.66 -17.98 -30.73
N PRO A 97 19.53 -17.37 -30.35
CA PRO A 97 19.59 -16.07 -29.73
C PRO A 97 20.44 -16.27 -28.47
N VAL A 98 21.69 -15.81 -28.56
CA VAL A 98 22.53 -15.61 -27.40
C VAL A 98 21.68 -14.74 -26.51
N ALA A 99 21.25 -15.30 -25.37
CA ALA A 99 20.63 -14.52 -24.31
C ALA A 99 21.56 -13.33 -24.12
N ALA A 100 21.09 -12.16 -24.53
CA ALA A 100 21.84 -10.94 -24.36
C ALA A 100 22.14 -10.89 -22.88
N SER A 101 23.43 -11.00 -22.53
CA SER A 101 23.87 -10.76 -21.17
C SER A 101 23.33 -9.38 -20.84
N ALA A 102 22.35 -9.33 -19.93
CA ALA A 102 21.86 -8.07 -19.40
C ALA A 102 23.11 -7.34 -18.92
N ALA A 103 23.48 -6.27 -19.63
CA ALA A 103 24.50 -5.37 -19.14
C ALA A 103 24.09 -5.00 -17.71
N PRO A 104 25.04 -4.84 -16.76
CA PRO A 104 24.69 -4.48 -15.40
C PRO A 104 23.89 -3.18 -15.47
N VAL A 105 22.58 -3.30 -15.24
CA VAL A 105 21.66 -2.17 -15.21
C VAL A 105 22.11 -1.36 -14.00
N GLU A 106 22.59 -0.14 -14.24
CA GLU A 106 22.92 0.76 -13.15
C GLU A 106 21.67 0.90 -12.27
N PRO A 107 21.79 0.85 -10.93
CA PRO A 107 20.64 0.96 -10.05
C PRO A 107 19.88 2.25 -10.36
N HIS A 108 18.71 2.12 -10.95
CA HIS A 108 17.84 3.23 -11.29
C HIS A 108 16.94 3.57 -10.10
N ASN A 109 16.78 4.86 -9.84
CA ASN A 109 15.86 5.34 -8.82
C ASN A 109 14.42 4.97 -9.20
N SER A 110 13.68 4.53 -8.20
CA SER A 110 12.31 4.06 -8.36
C SER A 110 11.48 4.54 -7.17
N ALA A 111 10.25 4.95 -7.43
CA ALA A 111 9.28 5.25 -6.38
C ALA A 111 8.25 4.13 -6.29
N VAL A 112 7.87 3.74 -5.08
CA VAL A 112 6.85 2.70 -4.85
C VAL A 112 5.66 3.31 -4.15
N LEU A 113 4.51 3.33 -4.83
CA LEU A 113 3.23 3.76 -4.29
C LEU A 113 2.41 2.54 -3.88
N ALA A 114 2.22 2.36 -2.59
CA ALA A 114 1.28 1.38 -2.03
C ALA A 114 -0.12 1.99 -1.92
N VAL A 115 -1.11 1.29 -2.47
CA VAL A 115 -2.51 1.70 -2.51
C VAL A 115 -3.39 0.57 -1.98
N GLN A 116 -4.27 0.86 -1.03
CA GLN A 116 -5.20 -0.14 -0.49
C GLN A 116 -6.54 0.48 -0.10
N LEU A 117 -7.62 -0.26 -0.31
CA LEU A 117 -8.90 0.02 0.33
C LEU A 117 -8.86 -0.48 1.79
N GLY A 118 -8.80 0.46 2.72
CA GLY A 118 -8.88 0.24 4.16
C GLY A 118 -10.29 -0.08 4.65
N ALA A 119 -10.42 -0.26 5.97
CA ALA A 119 -11.69 -0.56 6.65
C ALA A 119 -12.46 -1.78 6.07
N GLN A 120 -11.73 -2.85 5.72
CA GLN A 120 -12.29 -4.01 5.02
C GLN A 120 -13.48 -4.69 5.72
N ASP A 121 -13.60 -4.58 7.05
CA ASP A 121 -14.76 -5.10 7.78
C ASP A 121 -16.07 -4.39 7.40
N GLN A 122 -16.02 -3.15 6.93
CA GLN A 122 -17.20 -2.42 6.43
C GLN A 122 -17.71 -3.03 5.12
N PHE A 123 -16.82 -3.51 4.24
CA PHE A 123 -17.20 -4.15 2.97
C PHE A 123 -18.00 -5.43 3.17
N ARG A 124 -17.83 -6.12 4.29
CA ARG A 124 -18.63 -7.32 4.63
C ARG A 124 -20.11 -7.01 4.84
N ARG A 125 -20.46 -5.74 5.09
CA ARG A 125 -21.85 -5.28 5.26
C ARG A 125 -22.52 -4.97 3.93
N LEU A 126 -21.76 -4.85 2.85
CA LEU A 126 -22.31 -4.57 1.52
C LEU A 126 -22.98 -5.82 0.92
N PRO A 127 -24.12 -5.65 0.21
CA PRO A 127 -24.63 -6.70 -0.67
C PRO A 127 -23.55 -7.12 -1.68
N ARG A 128 -23.42 -8.44 -1.92
CA ARG A 128 -22.35 -8.99 -2.79
C ARG A 128 -22.25 -8.30 -4.16
N ALA A 129 -23.38 -8.03 -4.80
CA ALA A 129 -23.41 -7.36 -6.11
C ALA A 129 -22.78 -5.95 -6.06
N ARG A 130 -23.09 -5.18 -5.01
CA ARG A 130 -22.52 -3.83 -4.80
C ARG A 130 -21.03 -3.89 -4.48
N LEU A 131 -20.60 -4.85 -3.66
CA LEU A 131 -19.19 -5.05 -3.38
C LEU A 131 -18.40 -5.36 -4.66
N THR A 132 -18.91 -6.26 -5.49
CA THR A 132 -18.26 -6.59 -6.78
C THR A 132 -18.18 -5.37 -7.70
N GLU A 133 -19.25 -4.59 -7.82
CA GLU A 133 -19.28 -3.36 -8.62
C GLU A 133 -18.25 -2.33 -8.13
N LEU A 134 -18.19 -2.09 -6.82
CA LEU A 134 -17.22 -1.19 -6.20
C LEU A 134 -15.77 -1.64 -6.45
N LEU A 135 -15.46 -2.92 -6.21
CA LEU A 135 -14.11 -3.44 -6.40
C LEU A 135 -13.69 -3.43 -7.88
N GLN A 136 -14.64 -3.65 -8.80
CA GLN A 136 -14.37 -3.53 -10.23
C GLN A 136 -14.03 -2.08 -10.60
N ARG A 137 -14.86 -1.11 -10.21
CA ARG A 137 -14.60 0.31 -10.48
C ARG A 137 -13.28 0.78 -9.88
N TYR A 138 -12.96 0.33 -8.67
CA TYR A 138 -11.68 0.63 -8.04
C TYR A 138 -10.50 0.11 -8.87
N ARG A 139 -10.57 -1.13 -9.36
CA ARG A 139 -9.53 -1.70 -10.23
C ARG A 139 -9.42 -0.98 -11.57
N ASP A 140 -10.55 -0.66 -12.21
CA ASP A 140 -10.56 0.09 -13.46
C ASP A 140 -9.91 1.47 -13.29
N CYS A 141 -10.13 2.12 -12.15
CA CYS A 141 -9.48 3.39 -11.79
C CYS A 141 -7.97 3.24 -11.61
N LEU A 142 -7.51 2.16 -10.95
CA LEU A 142 -6.09 1.86 -10.80
C LEU A 142 -5.41 1.63 -12.16
N ASP A 143 -6.02 0.84 -13.04
CA ASP A 143 -5.48 0.53 -14.37
C ASP A 143 -5.39 1.78 -15.25
N GLN A 144 -6.40 2.65 -15.19
CA GLN A 144 -6.41 3.93 -15.89
C GLN A 144 -5.33 4.88 -15.35
N ALA A 145 -5.17 4.98 -14.03
CA ALA A 145 -4.12 5.78 -13.42
C ALA A 145 -2.73 5.26 -13.75
N ALA A 146 -2.55 3.94 -13.74
CA ALA A 146 -1.30 3.28 -14.10
C ALA A 146 -0.91 3.58 -15.56
N SER A 147 -1.88 3.50 -16.47
CA SER A 147 -1.69 3.82 -17.88
C SER A 147 -1.37 5.31 -18.10
N LEU A 148 -1.99 6.21 -17.32
CA LEU A 148 -1.84 7.65 -17.46
C LEU A 148 -0.47 8.16 -17.00
N TYR A 149 0.10 7.53 -15.98
CA TYR A 149 1.39 7.91 -15.40
C TYR A 149 2.52 6.91 -15.72
N GLU A 150 2.28 6.00 -16.65
CA GLU A 150 3.25 5.02 -17.13
C GLU A 150 3.87 4.21 -15.98
N SER A 151 3.05 3.77 -15.02
CA SER A 151 3.50 3.01 -13.86
C SER A 151 3.35 1.51 -14.05
N GLU A 152 4.32 0.73 -13.57
CA GLU A 152 4.17 -0.72 -13.43
C GLU A 152 3.23 -1.04 -12.26
N LEU A 153 2.23 -1.92 -12.47
CA LEU A 153 1.20 -2.23 -11.49
C LEU A 153 1.27 -3.70 -11.04
N HIS A 154 1.38 -3.93 -9.73
CA HIS A 154 1.31 -5.26 -9.12
C HIS A 154 0.17 -5.31 -8.09
N THR A 155 -0.80 -6.18 -8.30
CA THR A 155 -1.89 -6.42 -7.35
C THR A 155 -1.59 -7.62 -6.46
N LEU A 156 -1.56 -7.40 -5.15
CA LEU A 156 -1.27 -8.41 -4.12
C LEU A 156 -2.48 -9.29 -3.80
N ASN A 157 -2.20 -10.43 -3.16
CA ASN A 157 -3.21 -11.43 -2.79
C ASN A 157 -4.26 -10.90 -1.79
N ASP A 158 -3.89 -9.89 -1.00
CA ASP A 158 -4.77 -9.23 -0.02
C ASP A 158 -5.59 -8.07 -0.62
N GLY A 159 -5.44 -7.82 -1.94
CA GLY A 159 -6.10 -6.77 -2.69
C GLY A 159 -5.44 -5.39 -2.61
N SER A 160 -4.29 -5.26 -1.94
CA SER A 160 -3.47 -4.06 -2.05
C SER A 160 -2.73 -4.03 -3.40
N THR A 161 -2.32 -2.84 -3.82
CA THR A 161 -1.66 -2.60 -5.10
C THR A 161 -0.37 -1.84 -4.88
N LEU A 162 0.71 -2.28 -5.53
CA LEU A 162 1.97 -1.55 -5.62
C LEU A 162 2.08 -0.98 -7.04
N MET A 163 2.32 0.33 -7.14
CA MET A 163 2.58 1.01 -8.40
C MET A 163 4.02 1.54 -8.39
N LEU A 164 4.82 1.18 -9.40
CA LEU A 164 6.21 1.58 -9.50
C LEU A 164 6.39 2.65 -10.57
N PHE A 165 7.23 3.62 -10.27
CA PHE A 165 7.59 4.72 -11.17
C PHE A 165 9.10 4.74 -11.27
N HIS A 166 9.64 4.55 -12.47
CA HIS A 166 11.08 4.44 -12.64
C HIS A 166 11.69 5.70 -13.29
N SER A 167 12.86 6.11 -12.80
CA SER A 167 13.59 7.24 -13.37
C SER A 167 14.09 6.97 -14.79
N HIS A 168 14.26 5.71 -15.19
CA HIS A 168 14.70 5.37 -16.54
C HIS A 168 13.60 5.52 -17.61
N GLU A 169 12.32 5.51 -17.19
CA GLU A 169 11.16 5.69 -18.07
C GLU A 169 10.76 7.17 -18.15
N SER A 170 10.64 7.83 -17.00
CA SER A 170 10.12 9.21 -16.87
C SER A 170 11.18 10.28 -16.57
N GLY A 171 12.47 9.91 -16.51
CA GLY A 171 13.54 10.85 -16.15
C GLY A 171 13.36 11.43 -14.75
N ASP A 172 13.60 12.74 -14.59
CA ASP A 172 13.46 13.47 -13.32
C ASP A 172 11.99 13.61 -12.86
N ASP A 173 11.01 13.32 -13.74
CA ASP A 173 9.59 13.51 -13.46
C ASP A 173 8.95 12.31 -12.76
N TYR A 174 9.65 11.17 -12.61
CA TYR A 174 9.11 9.93 -12.01
C TYR A 174 8.46 10.15 -10.63
N LEU A 175 9.08 10.94 -9.74
CA LEU A 175 8.49 11.25 -8.43
C LEU A 175 7.26 12.15 -8.53
N THR A 176 7.26 13.05 -9.50
CA THR A 176 6.09 13.92 -9.73
C THR A 176 4.94 13.11 -10.29
N ASN A 177 5.20 12.16 -11.19
CA ASN A 177 4.21 11.20 -11.69
C ASN A 177 3.65 10.36 -10.54
N ALA A 178 4.50 9.84 -9.65
CA ALA A 178 4.06 9.08 -8.48
C ALA A 178 3.15 9.89 -7.55
N ILE A 179 3.54 11.15 -7.25
CA ILE A 179 2.73 12.04 -6.39
C ILE A 179 1.41 12.42 -7.07
N CYS A 180 1.44 12.74 -8.37
CA CYS A 180 0.23 13.07 -9.11
C CYS A 180 -0.70 11.86 -9.21
N CYS A 181 -0.17 10.66 -9.43
CA CYS A 181 -0.94 9.42 -9.41
C CYS A 181 -1.60 9.19 -8.05
N GLY A 182 -0.87 9.34 -6.94
CA GLY A 182 -1.44 9.21 -5.60
C GLY A 182 -2.56 10.22 -5.32
N GLU A 183 -2.37 11.50 -5.71
CA GLU A 183 -3.41 12.53 -5.57
C GLU A 183 -4.62 12.29 -6.49
N LEU A 184 -4.40 11.77 -7.70
CA LEU A 184 -5.47 11.36 -8.61
C LEU A 184 -6.31 10.24 -7.99
N LEU A 185 -5.67 9.19 -7.49
CA LEU A 185 -6.33 8.06 -6.84
C LEU A 185 -7.10 8.50 -5.58
N ARG A 186 -6.55 9.44 -4.81
CA ARG A 186 -7.23 10.06 -3.66
C ARG A 186 -8.53 10.75 -4.09
N ALA A 187 -8.51 11.53 -5.16
CA ALA A 187 -9.71 12.17 -5.69
C ALA A 187 -10.71 11.17 -6.30
N LEU A 188 -10.24 10.10 -6.95
CA LEU A 188 -11.10 9.01 -7.45
C LEU A 188 -11.80 8.27 -6.31
N SER A 189 -11.10 8.02 -5.19
CA SER A 189 -11.73 7.42 -4.00
C SER A 189 -12.85 8.29 -3.45
N HIS A 190 -12.72 9.63 -3.48
CA HIS A 190 -13.82 10.53 -3.13
C HIS A 190 -15.00 10.41 -4.09
N ALA A 191 -14.76 10.26 -5.39
CA ALA A 191 -15.84 10.02 -6.36
C ALA A 191 -16.57 8.69 -6.06
N LEU A 192 -15.82 7.61 -5.84
CA LEU A 192 -16.39 6.31 -5.45
C LEU A 192 -17.15 6.39 -4.13
N GLN A 193 -16.70 7.19 -3.17
CA GLN A 193 -17.39 7.41 -1.89
C GLN A 193 -18.79 7.99 -2.08
N ILE A 194 -18.98 8.87 -3.07
CA ILE A 194 -20.31 9.43 -3.40
C ILE A 194 -21.23 8.35 -3.93
N GLU A 195 -20.72 7.45 -4.78
CA GLU A 195 -21.50 6.38 -5.39
C GLU A 195 -22.00 5.34 -4.39
N VAL A 196 -21.24 5.10 -3.32
CA VAL A 196 -21.60 4.16 -2.25
C VAL A 196 -22.16 4.84 -1.00
N ALA A 197 -22.44 6.15 -1.05
CA ALA A 197 -22.93 6.90 0.12
C ALA A 197 -24.28 6.38 0.64
N ASP A 198 -25.11 5.78 -0.22
CA ASP A 198 -26.39 5.17 0.12
C ASP A 198 -26.25 3.90 1.00
N SER A 199 -25.09 3.25 0.93
CA SER A 199 -24.81 2.00 1.65
C SER A 199 -24.33 2.20 3.09
N GLY A 200 -24.10 3.45 3.50
CA GLY A 200 -23.68 3.79 4.88
C GLY A 200 -22.26 3.37 5.24
N ILE A 201 -21.42 2.99 4.26
CA ILE A 201 -20.00 2.74 4.48
C ILE A 201 -19.17 3.98 4.16
N THR A 202 -18.01 4.07 4.80
CA THR A 202 -16.98 5.06 4.50
C THR A 202 -15.79 4.35 3.86
N LEU A 203 -15.53 4.64 2.58
CA LEU A 203 -14.32 4.26 1.89
C LEU A 203 -13.13 4.96 2.53
N GLN A 204 -12.12 4.16 2.86
CA GLN A 204 -10.83 4.66 3.27
C GLN A 204 -9.80 4.18 2.24
N LEU A 205 -9.20 5.10 1.50
CA LEU A 205 -8.03 4.82 0.67
C LEU A 205 -6.76 5.08 1.49
N GLN A 206 -5.92 4.07 1.56
CA GLN A 206 -4.63 4.09 2.21
C GLN A 206 -3.55 4.24 1.13
N LEU A 207 -2.73 5.28 1.27
CA LEU A 207 -1.71 5.66 0.30
C LEU A 207 -0.37 5.89 1.01
N GLY A 208 0.68 5.20 0.57
CA GLY A 208 2.05 5.36 1.06
C GLY A 208 3.05 5.34 -0.09
N LEU A 209 3.95 6.31 -0.14
CA LEU A 209 4.97 6.46 -1.18
C LEU A 209 6.38 6.49 -0.59
N THR A 210 7.22 5.59 -1.06
CA THR A 210 8.64 5.47 -0.65
C THR A 210 9.57 5.53 -1.86
N LEU A 211 10.85 5.75 -1.60
CA LEU A 211 11.90 5.85 -2.61
C LEU A 211 12.88 4.68 -2.45
N GLY A 212 13.22 4.04 -3.56
CA GLY A 212 14.22 2.97 -3.60
C GLY A 212 15.00 2.95 -4.90
N GLU A 213 15.86 1.94 -5.04
CA GLU A 213 16.71 1.74 -6.21
C GLU A 213 16.64 0.27 -6.64
N GLY A 214 16.86 0.00 -7.93
CA GLY A 214 17.00 -1.37 -8.42
C GLY A 214 15.72 -2.22 -8.34
N LEU A 215 14.55 -1.58 -8.43
CA LEU A 215 13.24 -2.27 -8.35
C LEU A 215 12.70 -2.71 -9.72
N SER A 216 13.28 -2.21 -10.80
CA SER A 216 12.82 -2.47 -12.17
C SER A 216 12.97 -3.95 -12.54
N GLY A 217 11.91 -4.55 -13.06
CA GLY A 217 11.91 -5.94 -13.51
C GLY A 217 11.89 -6.99 -12.40
N LEU A 218 11.69 -6.57 -11.14
CA LEU A 218 11.47 -7.52 -10.04
C LEU A 218 10.12 -8.21 -10.20
N SER A 219 10.08 -9.50 -9.85
CA SER A 219 8.80 -10.18 -9.72
C SER A 219 8.03 -9.62 -8.53
N GLN A 220 6.71 -9.79 -8.51
CA GLN A 220 5.86 -9.37 -7.40
C GLN A 220 6.32 -9.94 -6.04
N ILE A 221 6.83 -11.18 -6.02
CA ILE A 221 7.32 -11.82 -4.79
C ILE A 221 8.62 -11.15 -4.34
N ASP A 222 9.56 -10.95 -5.26
CA ASP A 222 10.85 -10.33 -4.95
C ASP A 222 10.67 -8.88 -4.51
N LEU A 223 9.74 -8.15 -5.13
CA LEU A 223 9.38 -6.79 -4.75
C LEU A 223 8.92 -6.73 -3.29
N LEU A 224 8.09 -7.67 -2.83
CA LEU A 224 7.62 -7.72 -1.44
C LEU A 224 8.71 -8.05 -0.42
N LEU A 225 9.83 -8.61 -0.87
CA LEU A 225 11.00 -8.86 -0.03
C LEU A 225 11.90 -7.62 0.11
N THR A 226 11.66 -6.57 -0.68
CA THR A 226 12.41 -5.31 -0.58
C THR A 226 11.93 -4.46 0.60
N GLU A 227 12.88 -3.77 1.25
CA GLU A 227 12.58 -2.81 2.32
C GLU A 227 11.69 -1.68 1.79
N THR A 228 11.96 -1.17 0.58
CA THR A 228 11.18 -0.09 -0.04
C THR A 228 9.68 -0.41 -0.14
N ALA A 229 9.33 -1.60 -0.61
CA ALA A 229 7.93 -2.01 -0.73
C ALA A 229 7.28 -2.27 0.63
N GLN A 230 8.03 -2.85 1.58
CA GLN A 230 7.56 -3.06 2.94
C GLN A 230 7.29 -1.74 3.66
N ASP A 231 8.19 -0.77 3.51
CA ASP A 231 8.04 0.58 4.03
C ASP A 231 6.86 1.31 3.39
N ALA A 232 6.62 1.14 2.08
CA ALA A 232 5.45 1.72 1.41
C ALA A 232 4.14 1.18 2.00
N LEU A 233 4.06 -0.14 2.20
CA LEU A 233 2.92 -0.81 2.80
C LEU A 233 2.72 -0.43 4.27
N ALA A 234 3.81 -0.32 5.04
CA ALA A 234 3.74 0.13 6.43
C ALA A 234 3.29 1.58 6.52
N LEU A 235 3.83 2.45 5.67
CA LEU A 235 3.46 3.86 5.59
C LEU A 235 1.98 4.04 5.21
N SER A 236 1.48 3.26 4.24
CA SER A 236 0.09 3.36 3.78
C SER A 236 -0.91 3.01 4.88
N GLN A 237 -0.58 2.10 5.81
CA GLN A 237 -1.46 1.74 6.94
C GLN A 237 -1.77 2.93 7.86
N HIS A 238 -0.87 3.91 7.93
CA HIS A 238 -1.08 5.14 8.71
C HIS A 238 -1.87 6.21 7.96
N SER A 239 -2.19 5.98 6.69
CA SER A 239 -2.95 6.92 5.86
C SER A 239 -4.43 6.94 6.23
N ARG A 240 -4.97 8.16 6.28
CA ARG A 240 -6.40 8.45 6.49
C ARG A 240 -6.93 9.25 5.30
N ASN A 241 -6.93 8.65 4.11
CA ASN A 241 -7.26 9.31 2.84
C ASN A 241 -6.29 10.45 2.48
N LEU A 242 -5.03 10.33 2.88
CA LEU A 242 -3.97 11.29 2.60
C LEU A 242 -2.79 10.57 1.95
N LEU A 243 -2.15 11.20 0.96
CA LEU A 243 -0.92 10.67 0.41
C LEU A 243 0.23 10.90 1.40
N LEU A 244 0.66 9.81 2.05
CA LEU A 244 1.82 9.82 2.91
C LEU A 244 3.07 9.50 2.09
N VAL A 245 4.14 10.23 2.36
CA VAL A 245 5.43 10.08 1.68
C VAL A 245 6.54 9.98 2.72
N GLU A 246 7.63 9.28 2.41
CA GLU A 246 8.82 9.31 3.26
C GLU A 246 9.54 10.67 3.21
N ARG A 247 10.37 10.94 4.23
CA ARG A 247 11.11 12.20 4.35
C ARG A 247 12.03 12.51 3.16
N ARG A 248 12.64 11.50 2.53
CA ARG A 248 13.57 11.73 1.40
C ARG A 248 12.84 12.38 0.22
N ILE A 249 11.59 12.02 -0.03
CA ILE A 249 10.75 12.64 -1.07
C ILE A 249 10.44 14.10 -0.73
N ASN A 250 10.20 14.42 0.54
CA ASN A 250 10.03 15.81 0.98
C ASN A 250 11.32 16.63 0.84
N ASP A 251 12.49 16.00 0.94
CA ASP A 251 13.79 16.66 0.83
C ASP A 251 14.25 16.85 -0.61
N ASP A 252 13.56 16.24 -1.59
CA ASP A 252 13.83 16.39 -3.01
C ASP A 252 13.60 17.85 -3.49
N PRO A 253 14.59 18.48 -4.16
CA PRO A 253 14.52 19.89 -4.54
C PRO A 253 13.49 20.18 -5.63
N LEU A 254 13.19 19.22 -6.50
CA LEU A 254 12.21 19.36 -7.57
C LEU A 254 10.80 19.23 -6.98
N ILE A 255 10.58 18.25 -6.11
CA ILE A 255 9.29 18.05 -5.43
C ILE A 255 8.92 19.24 -4.55
N ARG A 256 9.87 19.86 -3.84
CA ARG A 256 9.61 21.08 -3.04
C ARG A 256 9.09 22.27 -3.87
N GLN A 257 9.35 22.29 -5.18
CA GLN A 257 8.83 23.32 -6.09
C GLN A 257 7.43 22.95 -6.61
N ARG A 258 7.09 21.66 -6.64
CA ARG A 258 5.89 21.10 -7.27
C ARG A 258 4.79 20.72 -6.28
N ALA A 259 5.13 20.49 -5.02
CA ALA A 259 4.18 20.11 -3.98
C ALA A 259 4.53 20.78 -2.65
N ARG A 260 3.49 21.12 -1.88
CA ARG A 260 3.63 21.50 -0.48
C ARG A 260 3.46 20.24 0.36
N ILE A 261 4.55 19.82 0.98
CA ILE A 261 4.62 18.62 1.81
C ILE A 261 4.95 19.06 3.23
N ARG A 262 4.27 18.45 4.22
CA ARG A 262 4.46 18.76 5.64
C ARG A 262 4.84 17.50 6.42
N PRO A 263 5.89 17.54 7.25
CA PRO A 263 6.21 16.45 8.17
C PRO A 263 5.04 16.15 9.13
N ILE A 264 4.85 14.88 9.47
CA ILE A 264 3.89 14.44 10.47
C ILE A 264 4.61 13.79 11.66
N ALA A 265 3.94 13.78 12.81
CA ALA A 265 4.54 13.27 14.05
C ALA A 265 4.52 11.74 14.14
N SER A 266 3.59 11.08 13.44
CA SER A 266 3.44 9.62 13.47
C SER A 266 2.94 9.13 12.11
N PRO A 267 3.62 8.18 11.47
CA PRO A 267 4.89 7.55 11.91
C PRO A 267 6.09 8.52 11.79
N GLU A 268 7.15 8.26 12.53
CA GLU A 268 8.37 9.08 12.48
C GLU A 268 8.98 9.03 11.07
N GLY A 269 9.49 10.17 10.58
CA GLY A 269 10.07 10.25 9.24
C GLY A 269 9.06 10.28 8.10
N ALA A 270 7.75 10.23 8.38
CA ALA A 270 6.73 10.44 7.36
C ALA A 270 6.38 11.92 7.18
N CYS A 271 5.96 12.24 5.97
CA CYS A 271 5.40 13.51 5.59
C CYS A 271 4.06 13.30 4.87
N CYS A 272 3.23 14.34 4.82
CA CYS A 272 1.94 14.35 4.15
C CYS A 272 1.98 15.36 3.00
N VAL A 273 1.49 14.97 1.83
CA VAL A 273 1.23 15.91 0.74
C VAL A 273 0.00 16.74 1.09
N GLU A 274 0.16 18.06 1.24
CA GLU A 274 -0.95 18.96 1.56
C GLU A 274 -1.65 19.45 0.29
N ARG A 275 -0.86 19.81 -0.72
CA ARG A 275 -1.35 20.25 -2.03
C ARG A 275 -0.25 20.19 -3.07
N LEU A 276 -0.66 20.08 -4.33
CA LEU A 276 0.22 20.32 -5.47
C LEU A 276 0.23 21.80 -5.85
N MET A 277 1.33 22.24 -6.44
CA MET A 277 1.50 23.58 -7.03
C MET A 277 1.02 23.57 -8.49
N GLU A 278 0.66 24.71 -9.04
CA GLU A 278 0.32 24.78 -10.47
C GLU A 278 1.50 24.30 -11.34
N PRO A 279 1.25 23.60 -12.46
CA PRO A 279 -0.06 23.38 -13.12
C PRO A 279 -0.80 22.09 -12.71
N TYR A 280 -0.29 21.35 -11.72
CA TYR A 280 -0.72 19.97 -11.46
C TYR A 280 -2.17 19.83 -10.98
N PRO A 281 -2.71 20.68 -10.08
CA PRO A 281 -4.14 20.61 -9.71
C PRO A 281 -5.07 20.73 -10.93
N SER A 282 -4.84 21.75 -11.77
CA SER A 282 -5.61 21.99 -13.00
C SER A 282 -5.47 20.85 -14.03
N MET A 283 -4.34 20.15 -14.03
CA MET A 283 -4.14 18.95 -14.84
C MET A 283 -4.94 17.76 -14.29
N LEU A 284 -4.86 17.50 -12.98
CA LEU A 284 -5.57 16.42 -12.30
C LEU A 284 -7.08 16.54 -12.46
N GLU A 285 -7.64 17.74 -12.31
CA GLU A 285 -9.07 17.98 -12.51
C GLU A 285 -9.54 17.56 -13.92
N ARG A 286 -8.74 17.86 -14.94
CA ARG A 286 -9.03 17.46 -16.33
C ARG A 286 -8.90 15.95 -16.53
N GLN A 287 -7.94 15.31 -15.87
CA GLN A 287 -7.74 13.87 -15.93
C GLN A 287 -8.91 13.13 -15.24
N LEU A 288 -9.32 13.58 -14.06
CA LEU A 288 -10.49 13.06 -13.35
C LEU A 288 -11.77 13.16 -14.17
N ALA A 289 -12.01 14.31 -14.81
CA ALA A 289 -13.18 14.51 -15.66
C ALA A 289 -13.22 13.48 -16.81
N ARG A 290 -12.09 13.25 -17.48
CA ARG A 290 -11.98 12.26 -18.57
C ARG A 290 -12.21 10.83 -18.09
N MET A 291 -11.63 10.45 -16.95
CA MET A 291 -11.81 9.12 -16.38
C MET A 291 -13.28 8.87 -16.00
N HIS A 292 -13.95 9.87 -15.41
CA HIS A 292 -15.37 9.77 -15.11
C HIS A 292 -16.25 9.63 -16.37
N GLU A 293 -15.88 10.27 -17.48
CA GLU A 293 -16.58 10.11 -18.75
C GLU A 293 -16.38 8.70 -19.32
N SER A 294 -15.15 8.18 -19.28
CA SER A 294 -14.83 6.82 -19.73
C SER A 294 -15.57 5.74 -18.94
N ASN A 295 -15.77 5.93 -17.63
CA ASN A 295 -16.47 4.98 -16.78
C ASN A 295 -18.00 4.97 -16.95
N LYS A 296 -18.57 5.95 -17.66
CA LYS A 296 -20.02 6.03 -17.94
C LYS A 296 -20.41 5.47 -19.31
N ALA A 297 -19.44 5.29 -20.21
CA ALA A 297 -19.63 4.80 -21.57
C ALA A 297 -19.68 3.27 -21.62
#